data_AF-A0A9P5LK77-F1
#
_entry.id   AF-A0A9P5LK77-F1
#
_cell.length_a   1.000
_cell.length_b   1.000
_cell.length_c   1.000
_cell.angle_alpha   90.00
_cell.angle_beta   90.00
_cell.angle_gamma   90.00
#
_symmetry.space_group_name_H-M   'P 1'
#
loop_
_entity.id
_entity.type
_entity.pdbx_description
1 polymer ?
#
loop_
_entity_poly.entity_id
_entity_poly.type
_entity_poly.pdbx_seq_one_letter_code
_entity_poly.pdbx_strand_id
1 'polypeptide(L)'
;MTVEGMHKIQEFESQIVILALNLAPKLLASKALAARQRLWEIILPYYAAQHDQKEDASALIRGRAGLQRGLDISDEGICALELILPWAATTNTIPTTFWIMDPVEGKEYLLTKGTNVQWSCSVTQLDEKVWGPGSEHFDPTKWIDNLSKESSYRKSMIPFGGGKVLCPGRHLAEAEILGFLSGVVLGFEVEGVQRPAEGLILLLSSWSGSRRFHVGHRRMDEKPGAMDGSPLNVGQTELAKSAPGVTRLGIDIGISSIKLVWLSHGSTPNDAAAHLTFASFDSAHVDKCLAFIRNFVETQDRPDNTQSAPVAVVVTGKRAVEFQPRLHDLSGLKLRVEHEFDCQATGVEFLITQVPKTIFTYSEDTFRNYALPRTPTYPYLLANVGSGVSFLKISDKDTCEQIGGTHLGGGTLTGLLSVLTKSLGIDEMLDLAERGNNGKVDKLIGDIYGTDYNGIGMKKTAIASSFGKVFSMRSEEEARGAQSNTNPDLSISDANDIPEADVCRSLVFAIFNNIGQLANLHSELHNITNVYFAGPFIRGHNQTVQTLHIALNYYSKGQKRAYFVTHEDSLSAIGAFLKI
;
A
#
# COMPACT_ATOMS: atom_id res chain seq x y z
N MET A 1 39.75 14.12 14.93
CA MET A 1 40.03 12.81 14.30
C MET A 1 41.49 12.79 13.87
N THR A 2 42.26 11.77 14.24
CA THR A 2 43.68 11.65 13.88
C THR A 2 43.85 11.14 12.44
N VAL A 3 45.05 11.27 11.85
CA VAL A 3 45.39 10.71 10.51
C VAL A 3 45.12 9.20 10.45
N GLU A 4 45.38 8.48 11.55
CA GLU A 4 45.04 7.06 11.69
C GLU A 4 43.54 6.81 11.57
N GLY A 5 42.70 7.65 12.20
CA GLY A 5 41.24 7.57 12.09
C GLY A 5 40.74 7.80 10.66
N MET A 6 41.36 8.72 9.91
CA MET A 6 41.02 8.95 8.50
C MET A 6 41.35 7.75 7.61
N HIS A 7 42.49 7.09 7.81
CA HIS A 7 42.82 5.86 7.07
C HIS A 7 41.84 4.72 7.37
N LYS A 8 41.32 4.62 8.60
CA LYS A 8 40.31 3.61 8.95
C LYS A 8 38.96 3.87 8.29
N ILE A 9 38.58 5.14 8.08
CA ILE A 9 37.40 5.46 7.26
C ILE A 9 37.58 4.98 5.82
N GLN A 10 38.75 5.23 5.21
CA GLN A 10 39.03 4.77 3.84
C GLN A 10 39.05 3.23 3.72
N GLU A 11 39.63 2.53 4.70
CA GLU A 11 39.60 1.06 4.74
C GLU A 11 38.18 0.51 4.90
N PHE A 12 37.35 1.14 5.75
CA PHE A 12 35.94 0.80 5.91
C PHE A 12 35.15 1.01 4.60
N GLU A 13 35.37 2.14 3.92
CA GLU A 13 34.74 2.48 2.64
C GLU A 13 35.06 1.46 1.54
N SER A 14 36.30 0.98 1.47
CA SER A 14 36.77 0.12 0.37
C SER A 14 36.01 -1.20 0.19
N GLN A 15 35.29 -1.68 1.20
CA GLN A 15 34.50 -2.93 1.14
C GLN A 15 33.07 -2.78 1.66
N ILE A 16 32.56 -1.55 1.80
CA ILE A 16 31.26 -1.30 2.44
C ILE A 16 30.08 -1.88 1.66
N VAL A 17 30.15 -1.92 0.32
CA VAL A 17 29.13 -2.55 -0.54
C VAL A 17 29.05 -4.05 -0.26
N ILE A 18 30.20 -4.71 -0.07
CA ILE A 18 30.26 -6.15 0.25
C ILE A 18 29.73 -6.40 1.67
N LEU A 19 30.03 -5.49 2.61
CA LEU A 19 29.49 -5.53 3.97
C LEU A 19 27.96 -5.38 4.00
N ALA A 20 27.41 -4.48 3.19
CA ALA A 20 25.97 -4.22 3.08
C ALA A 20 25.19 -5.40 2.46
N LEU A 21 25.82 -6.13 1.53
CA LEU A 21 25.25 -7.37 0.98
C LEU A 21 25.23 -8.53 1.99
N ASN A 22 25.97 -8.42 3.10
CA ASN A 22 26.02 -9.37 4.21
C ASN A 22 26.34 -10.83 3.83
N LEU A 23 26.99 -11.05 2.68
CA LEU A 23 27.42 -12.38 2.23
C LEU A 23 28.78 -12.71 2.84
N ALA A 24 28.80 -13.62 3.82
CA ALA A 24 30.02 -14.08 4.50
C ALA A 24 31.03 -12.95 4.83
N PRO A 25 30.63 -11.89 5.55
CA PRO A 25 31.39 -10.64 5.67
C PRO A 25 32.75 -10.83 6.35
N LYS A 26 32.89 -11.85 7.22
CA LYS A 26 34.18 -12.23 7.85
C LYS A 26 35.23 -12.73 6.85
N LEU A 27 34.82 -13.20 5.67
CA LEU A 27 35.71 -13.65 4.59
C LEU A 27 35.87 -12.56 3.53
N LEU A 28 34.77 -11.95 3.09
CA LEU A 28 34.74 -11.05 1.92
C LEU A 28 34.96 -9.56 2.27
N ALA A 29 34.74 -9.16 3.52
CA ALA A 29 34.86 -7.78 3.98
C ALA A 29 35.61 -7.67 5.32
N SER A 30 36.57 -8.57 5.56
CA SER A 30 37.30 -8.69 6.84
C SER A 30 38.03 -7.41 7.25
N LYS A 31 38.58 -6.65 6.28
CA LYS A 31 39.26 -5.38 6.53
C LYS A 31 38.27 -4.28 6.91
N ALA A 32 37.12 -4.18 6.23
CA ALA A 32 36.08 -3.23 6.60
C ALA A 32 35.45 -3.56 7.96
N LEU A 33 35.26 -4.84 8.31
CA LEU A 33 34.82 -5.23 9.65
C LEU A 33 35.82 -4.78 10.73
N ALA A 34 37.12 -5.02 10.53
CA ALA A 34 38.15 -4.58 11.46
C ALA A 34 38.24 -3.05 11.55
N ALA A 35 38.09 -2.34 10.43
CA ALA A 35 38.08 -0.89 10.39
C ALA A 35 36.86 -0.29 11.09
N ARG A 36 35.65 -0.87 10.90
CA ARG A 36 34.43 -0.50 11.63
C ARG A 36 34.60 -0.66 13.13
N GLN A 37 35.16 -1.81 13.55
CA GLN A 37 35.44 -2.07 14.96
C GLN A 37 36.43 -1.05 15.53
N ARG A 38 37.46 -0.67 14.77
CA ARG A 38 38.44 0.31 15.22
C ARG A 38 37.86 1.72 15.31
N LEU A 39 37.01 2.13 14.36
CA LEU A 39 36.30 3.41 14.40
C LEU A 39 35.35 3.48 15.59
N TRP A 40 34.68 2.37 15.89
CA TRP A 40 33.86 2.24 17.08
C TRP A 40 34.65 2.48 18.36
N GLU A 41 35.82 1.85 18.52
CA GLU A 41 36.69 2.04 19.68
C GLU A 41 37.16 3.50 19.86
N ILE A 42 37.29 4.24 18.77
CA ILE A 42 37.70 5.65 18.78
C ILE A 42 36.53 6.58 19.16
N ILE A 43 35.32 6.28 18.68
CA ILE A 43 34.15 7.16 18.81
C ILE A 43 33.34 6.86 20.08
N LEU A 44 33.28 5.61 20.52
CA LEU A 44 32.51 5.20 21.69
C LEU A 44 32.85 6.01 22.96
N PRO A 45 34.13 6.27 23.30
CA PRO A 45 34.46 7.06 24.49
C PRO A 45 33.85 8.47 24.49
N TYR A 46 33.61 9.06 23.32
CA TYR A 46 33.00 10.39 23.19
C TYR A 46 31.53 10.37 23.62
N TYR A 47 30.75 9.39 23.15
CA TYR A 47 29.32 9.25 23.49
C TYR A 47 29.12 8.67 24.90
N ALA A 48 29.95 7.72 25.32
CA ALA A 48 29.90 7.14 26.67
C ALA A 48 30.23 8.18 27.76
N ALA A 49 31.11 9.15 27.47
CA ALA A 49 31.40 10.28 28.36
C ALA A 49 30.43 11.47 28.16
N GLN A 50 29.37 11.29 27.36
CA GLN A 50 28.37 12.28 26.99
C GLN A 50 28.95 13.62 26.54
N HIS A 51 30.11 13.57 25.88
CA HIS A 51 30.75 14.78 25.35
C HIS A 51 29.94 15.43 24.23
N ASP A 52 29.03 14.68 23.61
CA ASP A 52 28.06 15.19 22.66
C ASP A 52 27.06 16.19 23.28
N GLN A 53 26.87 16.20 24.61
CA GLN A 53 25.95 17.13 25.29
C GLN A 53 26.58 18.46 25.72
N LYS A 54 27.91 18.56 25.67
CA LYS A 54 28.63 19.78 26.07
C LYS A 54 28.28 20.96 25.14
N GLU A 55 28.38 22.18 25.67
CA GLU A 55 28.05 23.41 24.91
C GLU A 55 28.95 23.61 23.68
N ASP A 56 30.18 23.11 23.72
CA ASP A 56 31.15 23.16 22.62
C ASP A 56 30.92 22.10 21.53
N ALA A 57 30.04 21.12 21.75
CA ALA A 57 29.62 20.19 20.70
C ALA A 57 28.77 20.90 19.61
N SER A 58 28.69 20.33 18.41
CA SER A 58 27.83 20.92 17.38
C SER A 58 26.35 20.76 17.75
N ALA A 59 25.53 21.76 17.40
CA ALA A 59 24.08 21.69 17.61
C ALA A 59 23.42 20.48 16.92
N LEU A 60 23.98 20.04 15.79
CA LEU A 60 23.53 18.86 15.06
C LEU A 60 23.79 17.56 15.84
N ILE A 61 25.01 17.40 16.37
CA ILE A 61 25.39 16.24 17.18
C ILE A 61 24.53 16.17 18.46
N ARG A 62 24.38 17.31 19.16
CA ARG A 62 23.49 17.41 20.33
C ARG A 62 22.05 17.01 20.04
N GLY A 63 21.47 17.55 18.97
CA GLY A 63 20.08 17.29 18.62
C GLY A 63 19.83 15.83 18.25
N ARG A 64 20.75 15.21 17.51
CA ARG A 64 20.62 13.82 17.07
C ARG A 64 20.80 12.82 18.19
N ALA A 65 21.87 12.96 18.99
CA ALA A 65 22.11 12.09 20.12
C ALA A 65 21.02 12.25 21.19
N GLY A 66 20.53 13.48 21.41
CA GLY A 66 19.39 13.75 22.30
C GLY A 66 18.10 13.04 21.88
N LEU A 67 17.76 13.06 20.59
CA LEU A 67 16.60 12.32 20.06
C LEU A 67 16.75 10.80 20.26
N GLN A 68 17.94 10.25 20.00
CA GLN A 68 18.20 8.83 20.13
C GLN A 68 18.15 8.36 21.60
N ARG A 69 18.67 9.16 22.53
CA ARG A 69 18.51 8.90 23.98
C ARG A 69 17.06 9.00 24.43
N GLY A 70 16.27 9.90 23.84
CA GLY A 70 14.83 9.98 24.08
C GLY A 70 14.03 8.76 23.61
N LEU A 71 14.64 7.88 22.81
CA LEU A 71 14.10 6.60 22.35
C LEU A 71 14.72 5.40 23.11
N ASP A 72 15.34 5.64 24.27
CA ASP A 72 16.01 4.63 25.09
C ASP A 72 17.15 3.86 24.38
N ILE A 73 17.78 4.47 23.37
CA ILE A 73 18.97 3.91 22.71
C ILE A 73 20.20 4.18 23.59
N SER A 74 20.97 3.13 23.89
CA SER A 74 22.19 3.25 24.71
C SER A 74 23.29 4.06 24.00
N ASP A 75 24.27 4.56 24.76
CA ASP A 75 25.40 5.31 24.19
C ASP A 75 26.22 4.47 23.19
N GLU A 76 26.29 3.15 23.40
CA GLU A 76 26.82 2.19 22.43
C GLU A 76 25.98 2.16 21.14
N GLY A 77 24.65 2.09 21.27
CA GLY A 77 23.74 2.13 20.12
C GLY A 77 23.84 3.44 19.33
N ILE A 78 24.00 4.56 20.03
CA ILE A 78 24.21 5.89 19.42
C ILE A 78 25.53 5.92 18.67
N CYS A 79 26.61 5.43 19.28
CA CYS A 79 27.90 5.29 18.59
C CYS A 79 27.79 4.45 17.30
N ALA A 80 26.98 3.39 17.31
CA ALA A 80 26.73 2.55 16.13
C ALA A 80 26.13 3.33 14.97
N LEU A 81 25.12 4.14 15.29
CA LEU A 81 24.33 4.88 14.33
C LEU A 81 25.09 6.09 13.82
N GLU A 82 25.80 6.80 14.68
CA GLU A 82 26.53 8.02 14.33
C GLU A 82 27.82 7.75 13.55
N LEU A 83 28.35 6.52 13.60
CA LEU A 83 29.50 6.08 12.78
C LEU A 83 29.23 6.17 11.26
N ILE A 84 27.96 6.28 10.85
CA ILE A 84 27.56 6.50 9.45
C ILE A 84 27.79 7.94 8.97
N LEU A 85 27.86 8.93 9.87
CA LEU A 85 27.96 10.34 9.49
C LEU A 85 29.34 10.71 8.93
N PRO A 86 30.47 10.32 9.55
CA PRO A 86 31.79 10.53 8.94
C PRO A 86 31.87 9.92 7.55
N TRP A 87 31.30 8.73 7.35
CA TRP A 87 31.21 8.08 6.03
C TRP A 87 30.45 8.94 5.01
N ALA A 88 29.23 9.40 5.33
CA ALA A 88 28.45 10.23 4.41
C ALA A 88 29.15 11.55 4.04
N ALA A 89 29.92 12.12 4.99
CA ALA A 89 30.71 13.33 4.78
C ALA A 89 31.98 13.07 3.95
N THR A 90 32.70 11.96 4.16
CA THR A 90 33.93 11.65 3.42
C THR A 90 33.67 11.18 2.00
N THR A 91 32.59 10.42 1.76
CA THR A 91 32.27 9.92 0.42
C THR A 91 31.72 10.99 -0.53
N ASN A 92 31.07 12.02 0.00
CA ASN A 92 30.36 13.03 -0.81
C ASN A 92 31.00 14.43 -0.76
N THR A 93 31.60 14.84 0.36
CA THR A 93 31.99 16.24 0.59
C THR A 93 33.46 16.52 0.30
N ILE A 94 34.39 15.62 0.66
CA ILE A 94 35.84 15.86 0.47
C ILE A 94 36.24 15.98 -1.01
N PRO A 95 35.86 15.04 -1.91
CA PRO A 95 36.30 15.14 -3.29
C PRO A 95 35.62 16.34 -3.98
N THR A 96 34.32 16.55 -3.76
CA THR A 96 33.59 17.73 -4.24
C THR A 96 34.22 19.05 -3.79
N THR A 97 34.71 19.16 -2.55
CA THR A 97 35.29 20.41 -2.03
C THR A 97 36.69 20.68 -2.59
N PHE A 98 37.52 19.63 -2.77
CA PHE A 98 38.85 19.75 -3.39
C PHE A 98 38.78 20.34 -4.80
N TRP A 99 37.81 19.91 -5.61
CA TRP A 99 37.63 20.40 -6.99
C TRP A 99 36.90 21.75 -7.10
N ILE A 100 36.19 22.18 -6.05
CA ILE A 100 35.54 23.50 -6.00
C ILE A 100 36.49 24.61 -5.50
N MET A 101 37.48 24.27 -4.67
CA MET A 101 38.30 25.23 -3.93
C MET A 101 39.71 25.47 -4.50
N ASP A 102 40.11 24.84 -5.61
CA ASP A 102 41.41 25.09 -6.27
C ASP A 102 41.23 25.89 -7.57
N PRO A 103 41.27 27.24 -7.52
CA PRO A 103 40.93 28.09 -8.65
C PRO A 103 42.12 28.39 -9.58
N VAL A 104 43.23 27.63 -9.51
CA VAL A 104 44.48 28.06 -10.16
C VAL A 104 44.63 27.45 -11.56
N GLU A 105 44.34 28.25 -12.58
CA GLU A 105 44.71 27.94 -13.98
C GLU A 105 46.24 27.70 -14.09
N GLY A 106 46.62 26.61 -14.77
CA GLY A 106 48.02 26.35 -15.14
C GLY A 106 48.84 25.42 -14.25
N LYS A 107 48.25 24.74 -13.26
CA LYS A 107 48.91 23.63 -12.53
C LYS A 107 48.64 22.28 -13.20
N GLU A 108 49.71 21.49 -13.38
CA GLU A 108 49.62 20.10 -13.78
C GLU A 108 49.46 19.19 -12.55
N TYR A 109 48.42 18.35 -12.54
CA TYR A 109 48.18 17.37 -11.48
C TYR A 109 48.47 15.97 -12.00
N LEU A 110 49.38 15.24 -11.35
CA LEU A 110 49.62 13.83 -11.64
C LEU A 110 48.54 12.97 -10.97
N LEU A 111 47.55 12.53 -11.74
CA LEU A 111 46.53 11.58 -11.27
C LEU A 111 47.09 10.16 -11.28
N THR A 112 47.28 9.56 -10.11
CA THR A 112 47.73 8.16 -10.00
C THR A 112 46.54 7.19 -10.10
N LYS A 113 46.80 5.97 -10.57
CA LYS A 113 45.78 4.91 -10.68
C LYS A 113 45.10 4.67 -9.32
N GLY A 114 43.78 4.76 -9.28
CA GLY A 114 42.96 4.62 -8.07
C GLY A 114 42.49 5.94 -7.45
N THR A 115 42.90 7.09 -8.00
CA THR A 115 42.44 8.41 -7.56
C THR A 115 40.97 8.62 -7.93
N ASN A 116 40.13 8.96 -6.95
CA ASN A 116 38.73 9.28 -7.15
C ASN A 116 38.57 10.76 -7.51
N VAL A 117 38.01 11.04 -8.69
CA VAL A 117 37.78 12.39 -9.21
C VAL A 117 36.27 12.65 -9.21
N GLN A 118 35.82 13.72 -8.56
CA GLN A 118 34.42 14.16 -8.58
C GLN A 118 34.35 15.57 -9.17
N TRP A 119 33.31 15.89 -9.92
CA TRP A 119 33.12 17.23 -10.49
C TRP A 119 31.87 17.88 -9.89
N SER A 120 31.81 19.22 -9.90
CA SER A 120 30.64 19.96 -9.40
C SER A 120 29.45 19.76 -10.32
N CYS A 121 28.41 19.08 -9.82
CA CYS A 121 27.17 18.91 -10.55
C CYS A 121 26.50 20.25 -10.84
N SER A 122 26.58 21.21 -9.91
CA SER A 122 26.03 22.55 -10.11
C SER A 122 26.66 23.24 -11.33
N VAL A 123 27.97 23.09 -11.56
CA VAL A 123 28.62 23.67 -12.75
C VAL A 123 28.08 23.04 -14.03
N THR A 124 27.92 21.72 -14.08
CA THR A 124 27.36 21.04 -15.26
C THR A 124 25.87 21.32 -15.45
N GLN A 125 25.08 21.43 -14.37
CA GLN A 125 23.63 21.73 -14.41
C GLN A 125 23.32 23.20 -14.76
N LEU A 126 24.33 24.07 -14.73
CA LEU A 126 24.25 25.51 -15.03
C LEU A 126 25.08 25.92 -16.26
N ASP A 127 25.58 24.95 -17.05
CA ASP A 127 26.32 25.26 -18.27
C ASP A 127 25.34 25.62 -19.40
N GLU A 128 25.30 26.89 -19.81
CA GLU A 128 24.44 27.37 -20.88
C GLU A 128 24.68 26.65 -22.22
N LYS A 129 25.88 26.09 -22.46
CA LYS A 129 26.14 25.29 -23.67
C LYS A 129 25.30 24.01 -23.69
N VAL A 130 24.99 23.47 -22.52
CA VAL A 130 24.19 22.26 -22.34
C VAL A 130 22.72 22.62 -22.18
N TRP A 131 22.39 23.59 -21.33
CA TRP A 131 21.01 23.87 -20.89
C TRP A 131 20.33 25.02 -21.63
N GLY A 132 21.08 25.77 -22.44
CA GLY A 132 20.62 26.98 -23.11
C GLY A 132 20.79 28.25 -22.26
N PRO A 133 20.55 29.44 -22.85
CA PRO A 133 20.64 30.72 -22.14
C PRO A 133 19.71 30.76 -20.93
N GLY A 134 20.18 31.34 -19.81
CA GLY A 134 19.37 31.50 -18.59
C GLY A 134 19.29 30.24 -17.71
N SER A 135 20.22 29.30 -17.88
CA SER A 135 20.25 28.01 -17.17
C SER A 135 20.34 28.10 -15.63
N GLU A 136 20.77 29.24 -15.13
CA GLU A 136 20.85 29.63 -13.71
C GLU A 136 19.50 29.99 -13.09
N HIS A 137 18.45 30.14 -13.92
CA HIS A 137 17.09 30.37 -13.48
C HIS A 137 16.18 29.18 -13.82
N PHE A 138 15.21 28.90 -12.94
CA PHE A 138 14.22 27.86 -13.19
C PHE A 138 13.23 28.32 -14.26
N ASP A 139 13.39 27.79 -15.47
CA ASP A 139 12.44 27.95 -16.58
C ASP A 139 11.85 26.58 -16.97
N PRO A 140 10.55 26.34 -16.69
CA PRO A 140 9.87 25.10 -17.07
C PRO A 140 9.50 25.06 -18.57
N THR A 141 9.44 26.20 -19.26
CA THR A 141 9.01 26.28 -20.68
C THR A 141 10.06 25.72 -21.64
N LYS A 142 11.34 25.74 -21.26
CA LYS A 142 12.45 25.16 -22.01
C LYS A 142 12.29 23.67 -22.35
N TRP A 143 11.46 22.95 -21.59
CA TRP A 143 11.19 21.52 -21.76
C TRP A 143 9.96 21.22 -22.62
N ILE A 144 9.08 22.22 -22.79
CA ILE A 144 7.83 22.10 -23.54
C ILE A 144 8.10 22.34 -25.02
N ASP A 145 8.96 23.32 -25.34
CA ASP A 145 9.16 23.78 -26.71
C ASP A 145 10.37 23.14 -27.45
N ASN A 146 11.26 22.44 -26.73
CA ASN A 146 12.56 21.98 -27.26
C ASN A 146 12.78 20.46 -27.19
N LEU A 147 11.78 19.68 -27.60
CA LEU A 147 11.84 18.20 -27.67
C LEU A 147 13.04 17.67 -28.48
N SER A 148 13.54 18.43 -29.47
CA SER A 148 14.69 18.05 -30.29
C SER A 148 16.02 17.96 -29.53
N LYS A 149 16.16 18.61 -28.36
CA LYS A 149 17.36 18.58 -27.50
C LYS A 149 17.25 17.60 -26.33
N GLU A 150 16.14 16.87 -26.21
CA GLU A 150 15.83 15.98 -25.09
C GLU A 150 16.92 14.94 -24.80
N SER A 151 17.55 14.37 -25.85
CA SER A 151 18.63 13.40 -25.66
C SER A 151 19.90 14.01 -25.06
N SER A 152 20.18 15.29 -25.33
CA SER A 152 21.32 16.03 -24.77
C SER A 152 21.07 16.36 -23.31
N TYR A 153 19.86 16.84 -22.99
CA TYR A 153 19.46 17.13 -21.62
C TYR A 153 19.46 15.87 -20.74
N ARG A 154 18.90 14.75 -21.20
CA ARG A 154 18.90 13.48 -20.46
C ARG A 154 20.32 12.94 -20.18
N LYS A 155 21.28 13.18 -21.07
CA LYS A 155 22.69 12.76 -20.88
C LYS A 155 23.42 13.62 -19.84
N SER A 156 23.05 14.89 -19.73
CA SER A 156 23.70 15.84 -18.84
C SER A 156 22.98 16.02 -17.50
N MET A 157 21.77 15.48 -17.34
CA MET A 157 20.99 15.53 -16.10
C MET A 157 21.52 14.53 -15.06
N ILE A 158 22.02 15.03 -13.93
CA ILE A 158 22.65 14.22 -12.87
C ILE A 158 22.13 14.68 -11.50
N PRO A 159 20.95 14.22 -11.06
CA PRO A 159 20.28 14.75 -9.86
C PRO A 159 20.97 14.40 -8.54
N PHE A 160 21.84 13.38 -8.51
CA PHE A 160 22.48 12.86 -7.28
C PHE A 160 23.99 12.59 -7.41
N GLY A 161 24.71 13.35 -8.23
CA GLY A 161 26.19 13.30 -8.26
C GLY A 161 26.84 12.10 -8.97
N GLY A 162 26.19 10.93 -9.02
CA GLY A 162 26.81 9.68 -9.47
C GLY A 162 26.62 9.30 -10.94
N GLY A 163 25.86 10.07 -11.72
CA GLY A 163 25.51 9.73 -13.11
C GLY A 163 24.62 8.48 -13.25
N LYS A 164 24.48 7.98 -14.49
CA LYS A 164 23.54 6.91 -14.88
C LYS A 164 23.87 5.51 -14.31
N VAL A 165 24.87 5.35 -13.45
CA VAL A 165 25.32 4.01 -13.00
C VAL A 165 25.48 3.84 -11.49
N LEU A 166 25.41 4.90 -10.68
CA LEU A 166 25.76 4.82 -9.25
C LEU A 166 24.58 4.59 -8.29
N CYS A 167 23.40 5.12 -8.59
CA CYS A 167 22.25 5.03 -7.67
C CYS A 167 21.21 4.02 -8.17
N PRO A 168 21.17 2.79 -7.62
CA PRO A 168 20.15 1.81 -7.98
C PRO A 168 18.72 2.25 -7.56
N GLY A 169 18.61 3.11 -6.54
CA GLY A 169 17.33 3.66 -6.07
C GLY A 169 16.80 4.86 -6.86
N ARG A 170 17.52 5.37 -7.87
CA ARG A 170 17.11 6.61 -8.55
C ARG A 170 15.76 6.49 -9.26
N HIS A 171 15.49 5.32 -9.85
CA HIS A 171 14.27 5.09 -10.62
C HIS A 171 13.07 4.94 -9.68
N LEU A 172 13.31 4.39 -8.48
CA LEU A 172 12.32 4.35 -7.41
C LEU A 172 12.02 5.76 -6.89
N ALA A 173 13.05 6.55 -6.55
CA ALA A 173 12.88 7.91 -6.08
C ALA A 173 12.23 8.82 -7.15
N GLU A 174 12.61 8.67 -8.42
CA GLU A 174 12.00 9.38 -9.55
C GLU A 174 10.52 8.99 -9.72
N ALA A 175 10.20 7.70 -9.63
CA ALA A 175 8.82 7.21 -9.68
C ALA A 175 7.98 7.67 -8.48
N GLU A 176 8.56 7.72 -7.28
CA GLU A 176 7.90 8.23 -6.07
C GLU A 176 7.64 9.73 -6.17
N ILE A 177 8.62 10.51 -6.64
CA ILE A 177 8.48 11.96 -6.84
C ILE A 177 7.46 12.26 -7.94
N LEU A 178 7.52 11.56 -9.08
CA LEU A 178 6.56 11.72 -10.17
C LEU A 178 5.17 11.26 -9.75
N GLY A 179 5.05 10.16 -9.01
CA GLY A 179 3.78 9.67 -8.48
C GLY A 179 3.16 10.64 -7.49
N PHE A 180 3.96 11.21 -6.60
CA PHE A 180 3.54 12.26 -5.68
C PHE A 180 3.09 13.53 -6.43
N LEU A 181 3.91 14.06 -7.35
CA LEU A 181 3.58 15.24 -8.15
C LEU A 181 2.34 15.00 -9.02
N SER A 182 2.21 13.82 -9.63
CA SER A 182 1.03 13.46 -10.42
C SER A 182 -0.21 13.37 -9.55
N GLY A 183 -0.11 12.78 -8.35
CA GLY A 183 -1.19 12.76 -7.36
C GLY A 183 -1.60 14.16 -6.91
N VAL A 184 -0.64 15.08 -6.77
CA VAL A 184 -0.92 16.49 -6.43
C VAL A 184 -1.58 17.21 -7.61
N VAL A 185 -1.11 17.02 -8.84
CA VAL A 185 -1.64 17.68 -10.05
C VAL A 185 -3.03 17.15 -10.44
N LEU A 186 -3.28 15.85 -10.26
CA LEU A 186 -4.54 15.20 -10.63
C LEU A 186 -5.58 15.23 -9.49
N GLY A 187 -5.13 15.20 -8.25
CA GLY A 187 -5.99 15.15 -7.06
C GLY A 187 -6.46 16.51 -6.56
N PHE A 188 -5.87 17.61 -7.05
CA PHE A 188 -6.17 18.96 -6.58
C PHE A 188 -6.34 19.93 -7.76
N GLU A 189 -7.48 20.62 -7.83
CA GLU A 189 -7.61 21.82 -8.68
C GLU A 189 -6.89 22.98 -7.96
N VAL A 190 -5.77 23.42 -8.55
CA VAL A 190 -4.95 24.50 -7.98
C VAL A 190 -5.47 25.84 -8.47
N GLU A 191 -6.29 26.51 -7.66
CA GLU A 191 -6.80 27.87 -7.93
C GLU A 191 -6.04 28.94 -7.13
N GLY A 192 -5.88 30.13 -7.71
CA GLY A 192 -5.04 31.21 -7.16
C GLY A 192 -3.62 31.25 -7.73
N VAL A 193 -3.29 30.35 -8.66
CA VAL A 193 -2.12 30.50 -9.51
C VAL A 193 -2.47 31.50 -10.61
N GLN A 194 -1.88 32.69 -10.59
CA GLN A 194 -1.92 33.55 -11.78
C GLN A 194 -1.14 32.83 -12.89
N ARG A 195 -1.85 32.32 -13.90
CA ARG A 195 -1.23 32.08 -15.21
C ARG A 195 -0.75 33.43 -15.72
N PRO A 196 0.53 33.60 -16.13
CA PRO A 196 0.91 34.78 -16.86
C PRO A 196 0.03 34.82 -18.11
N ALA A 197 -0.70 35.92 -18.31
CA ALA A 197 -1.26 36.21 -19.61
C ALA A 197 -0.06 36.42 -20.53
N GLU A 198 0.22 35.41 -21.35
CA GLU A 198 1.23 35.41 -22.43
C GLU A 198 2.52 36.20 -22.11
N GLY A 199 3.50 35.49 -21.57
CA GLY A 199 4.89 35.96 -21.49
C GLY A 199 5.33 36.48 -20.12
N LEU A 200 6.61 36.20 -19.83
CA LEU A 200 7.43 36.74 -18.77
C LEU A 200 6.96 36.52 -17.31
N ILE A 201 7.51 35.46 -16.73
CA ILE A 201 7.81 35.40 -15.29
C ILE A 201 8.96 36.38 -15.03
N LEU A 202 8.75 37.40 -14.20
CA LEU A 202 9.63 37.81 -13.09
C LEU A 202 9.03 39.02 -12.35
N LEU A 203 8.77 38.79 -11.05
CA LEU A 203 8.98 39.68 -9.90
C LEU A 203 8.41 41.12 -9.95
N LEU A 204 7.56 41.45 -8.97
CA LEU A 204 7.97 42.14 -7.75
C LEU A 204 6.77 42.46 -6.86
N SER A 205 6.87 42.02 -5.60
CA SER A 205 6.37 42.66 -4.37
C SER A 205 5.22 43.68 -4.48
N SER A 206 4.06 43.36 -3.89
CA SER A 206 3.60 44.03 -2.65
C SER A 206 2.17 43.62 -2.23
N TRP A 207 2.03 43.40 -0.93
CA TRP A 207 0.86 43.74 -0.09
C TRP A 207 -0.36 42.80 0.04
N SER A 208 -0.40 42.20 1.23
CA SER A 208 -1.50 42.18 2.22
C SER A 208 -2.90 41.71 1.79
N GLY A 209 -3.30 40.53 2.28
CA GLY A 209 -4.70 40.18 2.39
C GLY A 209 -4.88 38.72 2.78
N SER A 210 -5.14 38.45 4.07
CA SER A 210 -5.60 37.15 4.55
C SER A 210 -6.80 36.66 3.73
N ARG A 211 -6.81 35.39 3.30
CA ARG A 211 -8.05 34.61 3.06
C ARG A 211 -7.80 33.10 2.99
N ARG A 212 -8.81 32.38 3.51
CA ARG A 212 -8.89 30.95 3.84
C ARG A 212 -8.92 30.03 2.61
N PHE A 213 -8.48 28.81 2.84
CA PHE A 213 -8.50 27.66 1.93
C PHE A 213 -9.86 26.93 1.96
N HIS A 214 -10.34 26.49 0.80
CA HIS A 214 -11.42 25.49 0.64
C HIS A 214 -11.07 24.58 -0.54
N VAL A 215 -11.32 23.28 -0.40
CA VAL A 215 -11.01 22.23 -1.38
C VAL A 215 -12.32 21.59 -1.84
N GLY A 216 -12.55 21.49 -3.15
CA GLY A 216 -13.70 20.81 -3.76
C GLY A 216 -13.29 19.98 -4.99
N HIS A 217 -13.96 18.84 -5.22
CA HIS A 217 -13.61 17.84 -6.23
C HIS A 217 -14.56 17.84 -7.44
N ARG A 218 -14.01 17.61 -8.64
CA ARG A 218 -14.74 17.53 -9.94
C ARG A 218 -15.61 16.26 -10.05
N ARG A 219 -16.86 16.43 -10.50
CA ARG A 219 -17.87 15.36 -10.73
C ARG A 219 -17.51 14.47 -11.93
N MET A 220 -17.57 13.14 -11.72
CA MET A 220 -17.97 12.19 -12.75
C MET A 220 -19.33 11.60 -12.36
N ASP A 221 -20.31 11.79 -13.24
CA ASP A 221 -21.67 11.30 -13.04
C ASP A 221 -21.73 9.80 -13.37
N GLU A 222 -21.77 8.95 -12.33
CA GLU A 222 -22.23 7.57 -12.46
C GLU A 222 -23.46 7.32 -11.55
N LYS A 223 -24.44 6.63 -12.14
CA LYS A 223 -25.66 6.19 -11.47
C LYS A 223 -25.28 5.17 -10.38
N PRO A 224 -25.87 5.25 -9.17
CA PRO A 224 -25.67 4.22 -8.16
C PRO A 224 -26.22 2.89 -8.68
N GLY A 225 -25.32 1.93 -8.92
CA GLY A 225 -25.70 0.54 -9.13
C GLY A 225 -26.36 0.01 -7.86
N ALA A 226 -27.64 -0.38 -7.98
CA ALA A 226 -28.29 -1.15 -6.94
C ALA A 226 -27.59 -2.51 -6.83
N MET A 227 -27.08 -2.84 -5.65
CA MET A 227 -26.60 -4.18 -5.38
C MET A 227 -27.78 -5.17 -5.36
N ASP A 228 -27.66 -6.25 -6.12
CA ASP A 228 -28.43 -7.49 -5.94
C ASP A 228 -28.01 -8.19 -4.64
N GLY A 229 -28.34 -7.57 -3.51
CA GLY A 229 -28.25 -8.20 -2.20
C GLY A 229 -29.65 -8.64 -1.80
N SER A 230 -30.03 -9.86 -2.16
CA SER A 230 -31.27 -10.47 -1.65
C SER A 230 -31.32 -10.37 -0.12
N PRO A 231 -32.41 -9.87 0.48
CA PRO A 231 -32.50 -9.66 1.93
C PRO A 231 -32.20 -10.93 2.71
N LEU A 232 -31.42 -10.81 3.79
CA LEU A 232 -31.12 -11.94 4.68
C LEU A 232 -32.36 -12.23 5.53
N ASN A 233 -33.00 -13.37 5.29
CA ASN A 233 -34.07 -13.86 6.15
C ASN A 233 -33.46 -14.41 7.44
N VAL A 234 -33.64 -13.68 8.54
CA VAL A 234 -33.07 -14.03 9.84
C VAL A 234 -34.01 -14.95 10.63
N GLY A 235 -35.20 -15.29 10.11
CA GLY A 235 -36.20 -16.12 10.81
C GLY A 235 -36.58 -15.57 12.20
N GLN A 236 -37.21 -16.41 13.04
CA GLN A 236 -37.47 -16.09 14.45
C GLN A 236 -36.20 -16.19 15.33
N THR A 237 -35.07 -15.64 14.88
CA THR A 237 -33.86 -15.53 15.72
C THR A 237 -34.08 -14.55 16.88
N GLU A 238 -33.23 -14.60 17.91
CA GLU A 238 -33.32 -13.68 19.06
C GLU A 238 -33.24 -12.18 18.67
N LEU A 239 -32.68 -11.85 17.50
CA LEU A 239 -32.75 -10.49 16.91
C LEU A 239 -34.18 -9.98 16.76
N ALA A 240 -35.12 -10.86 16.35
CA ALA A 240 -36.53 -10.54 16.17
C ALA A 240 -37.28 -10.39 17.51
N LYS A 241 -36.64 -10.73 18.65
CA LYS A 241 -37.20 -10.63 20.01
C LYS A 241 -36.74 -9.36 20.75
N SER A 242 -35.99 -8.48 20.09
CA SER A 242 -35.49 -7.25 20.72
C SER A 242 -36.61 -6.23 20.99
N ALA A 243 -36.40 -5.37 22.00
CA ALA A 243 -37.43 -4.52 22.62
C ALA A 243 -38.26 -3.71 21.60
N PRO A 244 -39.60 -3.75 21.66
CA PRO A 244 -40.45 -3.00 20.74
C PRO A 244 -40.21 -1.49 20.88
N GLY A 245 -39.90 -0.82 19.77
CA GLY A 245 -39.92 0.66 19.66
C GLY A 245 -38.59 1.39 19.41
N VAL A 246 -37.44 0.71 19.27
CA VAL A 246 -36.16 1.38 18.92
C VAL A 246 -35.65 0.91 17.56
N THR A 247 -35.63 1.80 16.58
CA THR A 247 -35.00 1.57 15.27
C THR A 247 -33.47 1.56 15.42
N ARG A 248 -32.83 0.56 14.83
CA ARG A 248 -31.38 0.30 14.94
C ARG A 248 -30.71 0.37 13.58
N LEU A 249 -29.55 1.02 13.51
CA LEU A 249 -28.76 1.17 12.29
C LEU A 249 -27.27 0.92 12.56
N GLY A 250 -26.71 -0.12 11.95
CA GLY A 250 -25.27 -0.36 11.92
C GLY A 250 -24.65 0.28 10.68
N ILE A 251 -23.52 0.96 10.84
CA ILE A 251 -22.81 1.64 9.75
C ILE A 251 -21.32 1.27 9.79
N ASP A 252 -20.77 0.81 8.66
CA ASP A 252 -19.32 0.65 8.46
C ASP A 252 -18.83 1.65 7.41
N ILE A 253 -17.95 2.57 7.83
CA ILE A 253 -17.38 3.62 6.99
C ILE A 253 -15.95 3.22 6.61
N GLY A 254 -15.85 2.47 5.51
CA GLY A 254 -14.59 2.02 4.93
C GLY A 254 -13.90 3.08 4.07
N ILE A 255 -12.71 2.74 3.58
CA ILE A 255 -11.92 3.63 2.70
C ILE A 255 -12.62 3.84 1.36
N SER A 256 -13.14 2.77 0.75
CA SER A 256 -13.73 2.79 -0.61
C SER A 256 -15.26 2.71 -0.62
N SER A 257 -15.88 2.28 0.48
CA SER A 257 -17.34 2.11 0.54
C SER A 257 -17.88 2.33 1.94
N ILE A 258 -19.15 2.72 2.02
CA ILE A 258 -19.94 2.85 3.25
C ILE A 258 -21.06 1.81 3.20
N LYS A 259 -21.19 1.01 4.26
CA LYS A 259 -22.18 -0.08 4.35
C LYS A 259 -23.13 0.19 5.50
N LEU A 260 -24.43 0.01 5.25
CA LEU A 260 -25.49 0.21 6.24
C LEU A 260 -26.27 -1.08 6.40
N VAL A 261 -26.64 -1.38 7.64
CA VAL A 261 -27.42 -2.56 8.02
C VAL A 261 -28.52 -2.17 8.99
N TRP A 262 -29.76 -2.56 8.70
CA TRP A 262 -30.91 -2.33 9.58
C TRP A 262 -31.94 -3.46 9.45
N LEU A 263 -32.90 -3.50 10.35
CA LEU A 263 -34.02 -4.44 10.31
C LEU A 263 -35.19 -3.83 9.53
N SER A 264 -35.71 -4.56 8.54
CA SER A 264 -36.99 -4.24 7.89
C SER A 264 -38.02 -5.33 8.19
N HIS A 265 -39.30 -4.96 8.15
CA HIS A 265 -40.43 -5.89 8.30
C HIS A 265 -41.15 -6.05 6.96
N GLY A 266 -41.64 -7.26 6.70
CA GLY A 266 -42.43 -7.57 5.50
C GLY A 266 -43.63 -6.63 5.33
N SER A 267 -43.94 -6.27 4.09
CA SER A 267 -45.01 -5.32 3.76
C SER A 267 -46.42 -5.91 3.90
N THR A 268 -46.54 -7.22 4.12
CA THR A 268 -47.81 -7.94 4.13
C THR A 268 -48.10 -8.50 5.53
N PRO A 269 -49.37 -8.51 5.98
CA PRO A 269 -49.76 -9.02 7.32
C PRO A 269 -49.38 -10.50 7.58
N ASN A 270 -49.13 -11.27 6.53
CA ASN A 270 -48.72 -12.68 6.62
C ASN A 270 -47.20 -12.88 6.67
N ASP A 271 -46.40 -11.83 6.42
CA ASP A 271 -44.94 -11.89 6.47
C ASP A 271 -44.44 -11.19 7.74
N ALA A 272 -44.63 -11.86 8.87
CA ALA A 272 -44.16 -11.42 10.19
C ALA A 272 -42.63 -11.58 10.35
N ALA A 273 -41.91 -11.98 9.30
CA ALA A 273 -40.47 -12.16 9.34
C ALA A 273 -39.74 -10.81 9.35
N ALA A 274 -38.71 -10.71 10.20
CA ALA A 274 -37.80 -9.59 10.21
C ALA A 274 -36.62 -9.89 9.27
N HIS A 275 -36.28 -8.93 8.42
CA HIS A 275 -35.22 -9.05 7.43
C HIS A 275 -34.06 -8.12 7.74
N LEU A 276 -32.84 -8.63 7.72
CA LEU A 276 -31.64 -7.79 7.68
C LEU A 276 -31.54 -7.18 6.28
N THR A 277 -31.56 -5.86 6.22
CA THR A 277 -31.51 -5.07 4.98
C THR A 277 -30.19 -4.34 4.90
N PHE A 278 -29.66 -4.25 3.68
CA PHE A 278 -28.33 -3.75 3.40
C PHE A 278 -28.40 -2.60 2.40
N ALA A 279 -27.57 -1.57 2.61
CA ALA A 279 -27.28 -0.56 1.60
C ALA A 279 -25.78 -0.32 1.52
N SER A 280 -25.30 0.03 0.33
CA SER A 280 -23.90 0.32 0.07
C SER A 280 -23.79 1.63 -0.71
N PHE A 281 -22.86 2.48 -0.30
CA PHE A 281 -22.54 3.73 -0.97
C PHE A 281 -21.04 3.78 -1.24
N ASP A 282 -20.65 4.45 -2.32
CA ASP A 282 -19.24 4.81 -2.53
C ASP A 282 -18.82 5.83 -1.46
N SER A 283 -17.64 5.65 -0.87
CA SER A 283 -17.10 6.58 0.14
C SER A 283 -16.75 7.95 -0.45
N ALA A 284 -16.61 8.09 -1.77
CA ALA A 284 -16.51 9.36 -2.47
C ALA A 284 -17.85 10.12 -2.49
N HIS A 285 -18.97 9.43 -2.27
CA HIS A 285 -20.33 9.98 -2.33
C HIS A 285 -21.04 9.99 -0.98
N VAL A 286 -20.33 10.38 0.08
CA VAL A 286 -20.87 10.42 1.45
C VAL A 286 -22.16 11.23 1.54
N ASP A 287 -22.29 12.32 0.81
CA ASP A 287 -23.49 13.17 0.88
C ASP A 287 -24.76 12.41 0.50
N LYS A 288 -24.67 11.44 -0.43
CA LYS A 288 -25.78 10.55 -0.79
C LYS A 288 -26.13 9.63 0.38
N CYS A 289 -25.13 9.11 1.09
CA CYS A 289 -25.31 8.31 2.29
C CYS A 289 -25.95 9.12 3.43
N LEU A 290 -25.46 10.33 3.71
CA LEU A 290 -26.03 11.22 4.73
C LEU A 290 -27.48 11.62 4.40
N ALA A 291 -27.77 11.90 3.13
CA ALA A 291 -29.13 12.17 2.68
C ALA A 291 -30.05 10.95 2.85
N PHE A 292 -29.54 9.74 2.55
CA PHE A 292 -30.26 8.50 2.81
C PHE A 292 -30.54 8.31 4.30
N ILE A 293 -29.54 8.52 5.17
CA ILE A 293 -29.71 8.39 6.63
C ILE A 293 -30.72 9.43 7.14
N ARG A 294 -30.66 10.66 6.66
CA ARG A 294 -31.63 11.70 7.02
C ARG A 294 -33.06 11.27 6.66
N ASN A 295 -33.27 10.84 5.42
CA ASN A 295 -34.57 10.35 4.97
C ASN A 295 -34.99 9.09 5.74
N PHE A 296 -34.05 8.20 6.07
CA PHE A 296 -34.31 7.02 6.89
C PHE A 296 -34.81 7.43 8.28
N VAL A 297 -34.21 8.42 8.93
CA VAL A 297 -34.67 8.92 10.23
C VAL A 297 -36.05 9.58 10.10
N GLU A 298 -36.25 10.43 9.09
CA GLU A 298 -37.51 11.14 8.84
C GLU A 298 -38.67 10.21 8.49
N THR A 299 -38.42 9.08 7.81
CA THR A 299 -39.46 8.11 7.40
C THR A 299 -39.82 7.09 8.48
N GLN A 300 -39.05 7.04 9.58
CA GLN A 300 -39.37 6.23 10.74
C GLN A 300 -40.40 6.92 11.65
N ASP A 301 -40.76 8.18 11.37
CA ASP A 301 -41.93 8.86 11.95
C ASP A 301 -43.22 8.22 11.39
N ARG A 302 -43.99 7.59 12.27
CA ARG A 302 -45.33 7.06 11.99
C ARG A 302 -46.24 7.28 13.21
N PRO A 303 -47.56 7.24 13.01
CA PRO A 303 -48.50 8.34 12.85
C PRO A 303 -48.96 8.97 14.18
N ASP A 304 -48.42 8.55 15.32
CA ASP A 304 -48.88 8.99 16.64
C ASP A 304 -47.84 9.88 17.32
N ASN A 305 -48.32 11.08 17.65
CA ASN A 305 -47.62 12.28 18.08
C ASN A 305 -46.95 12.18 19.47
N THR A 306 -46.33 11.05 19.79
CA THR A 306 -45.48 10.83 20.97
C THR A 306 -44.02 10.98 20.57
N GLN A 307 -43.24 11.78 21.33
CA GLN A 307 -41.80 11.99 21.10
C GLN A 307 -41.09 10.66 20.79
N SER A 308 -40.73 10.48 19.52
CA SER A 308 -40.09 9.27 19.01
C SER A 308 -38.73 9.08 19.67
N ALA A 309 -38.44 7.84 20.08
CA ALA A 309 -37.13 7.49 20.61
C ALA A 309 -36.07 7.65 19.51
N PRO A 310 -34.87 8.18 19.82
CA PRO A 310 -33.83 8.38 18.82
C PRO A 310 -33.41 7.04 18.21
N VAL A 311 -33.09 7.04 16.91
CA VAL A 311 -32.54 5.89 16.21
C VAL A 311 -31.18 5.57 16.82
N ALA A 312 -31.02 4.36 17.33
CA ALA A 312 -29.75 3.92 17.90
C ALA A 312 -28.80 3.53 16.75
N VAL A 313 -27.66 4.20 16.68
CA VAL A 313 -26.68 4.03 15.60
C VAL A 313 -25.33 3.64 16.18
N VAL A 314 -24.79 2.52 15.69
CA VAL A 314 -23.39 2.16 15.93
C VAL A 314 -22.62 2.33 14.62
N VAL A 315 -21.55 3.11 14.69
CA VAL A 315 -20.67 3.42 13.56
C VAL A 315 -19.33 2.74 13.79
N THR A 316 -18.80 2.11 12.76
CA THR A 316 -17.49 1.46 12.75
C THR A 316 -16.76 1.71 11.44
N GLY A 317 -15.58 1.11 11.28
CA GLY A 317 -14.74 1.22 10.09
C GLY A 317 -13.63 2.26 10.23
N LYS A 318 -12.66 2.19 9.31
CA LYS A 318 -11.42 2.98 9.32
C LYS A 318 -11.64 4.49 9.38
N ARG A 319 -12.77 4.97 8.88
CA ARG A 319 -13.11 6.39 8.83
C ARG A 319 -14.20 6.77 9.83
N ALA A 320 -14.62 5.88 10.73
CA ALA A 320 -15.70 6.16 11.67
C ALA A 320 -15.49 7.46 12.47
N VAL A 321 -14.27 7.68 12.97
CA VAL A 321 -13.91 8.88 13.77
C VAL A 321 -13.95 10.15 12.92
N GLU A 322 -13.45 10.09 11.68
CA GLU A 322 -13.48 11.23 10.73
C GLU A 322 -14.93 11.65 10.41
N PHE A 323 -15.85 10.69 10.30
CA PHE A 323 -17.24 10.92 9.89
C PHE A 323 -18.20 11.14 11.04
N GLN A 324 -17.79 10.83 12.27
CA GLN A 324 -18.61 10.98 13.46
C GLN A 324 -19.24 12.39 13.59
N PRO A 325 -18.53 13.51 13.36
CA PRO A 325 -19.12 14.85 13.48
C PRO A 325 -20.28 15.07 12.50
N ARG A 326 -20.14 14.59 11.26
CA ARG A 326 -21.16 14.75 10.20
C ARG A 326 -22.45 13.98 10.48
N LEU A 327 -22.35 12.88 11.23
CA LEU A 327 -23.50 12.12 11.69
C LEU A 327 -24.14 12.77 12.92
N HIS A 328 -23.36 13.37 13.82
CA HIS A 328 -23.89 14.13 14.96
C HIS A 328 -24.72 15.36 14.54
N ASP A 329 -24.41 15.94 13.39
CA ASP A 329 -25.21 17.04 12.81
C ASP A 329 -26.63 16.60 12.39
N LEU A 330 -26.90 15.29 12.32
CA LEU A 330 -28.24 14.76 12.04
C LEU A 330 -29.02 14.60 13.35
N SER A 331 -30.12 15.35 13.48
CA SER A 331 -31.06 15.21 14.61
C SER A 331 -31.73 13.84 14.62
N GLY A 332 -32.04 13.32 15.81
CA GLY A 332 -32.78 12.06 15.97
C GLY A 332 -31.92 10.81 16.03
N LEU A 333 -30.58 10.95 16.07
CA LEU A 333 -29.63 9.84 16.20
C LEU A 333 -29.03 9.76 17.61
N LYS A 334 -28.87 8.54 18.12
CA LYS A 334 -28.03 8.24 19.29
C LYS A 334 -26.82 7.43 18.83
N LEU A 335 -25.71 8.12 18.63
CA LEU A 335 -24.49 7.57 18.02
C LEU A 335 -23.53 6.97 19.05
N ARG A 336 -22.99 5.80 18.73
CA ARG A 336 -21.81 5.19 19.38
C ARG A 336 -20.82 4.75 18.33
N VAL A 337 -19.52 4.95 18.59
CA VAL A 337 -18.45 4.47 17.71
C VAL A 337 -17.85 3.22 18.32
N GLU A 338 -17.67 2.18 17.52
CA GLU A 338 -17.09 0.90 17.92
C GLU A 338 -15.88 0.56 17.04
N HIS A 339 -14.92 -0.15 17.61
CA HIS A 339 -13.70 -0.54 16.89
C HIS A 339 -14.03 -1.52 15.74
N GLU A 340 -13.34 -1.36 14.60
CA GLU A 340 -13.61 -2.12 13.37
C GLU A 340 -13.47 -3.63 13.57
N PHE A 341 -12.37 -4.07 14.20
CA PHE A 341 -12.09 -5.50 14.35
C PHE A 341 -13.07 -6.18 15.30
N ASP A 342 -13.56 -5.49 16.33
CA ASP A 342 -14.55 -6.03 17.26
C ASP A 342 -15.89 -6.23 16.55
N CYS A 343 -16.26 -5.29 15.68
CA CYS A 343 -17.43 -5.44 14.81
C CYS A 343 -17.24 -6.59 13.81
N GLN A 344 -16.06 -6.73 13.20
CA GLN A 344 -15.77 -7.85 12.29
C GLN A 344 -15.86 -9.21 13.00
N ALA A 345 -15.30 -9.33 14.20
CA ALA A 345 -15.38 -10.54 15.02
C ALA A 345 -16.84 -10.85 15.39
N THR A 346 -17.60 -9.85 15.83
CA THR A 346 -19.03 -10.01 16.17
C THR A 346 -19.86 -10.43 14.94
N GLY A 347 -19.61 -9.81 13.79
CA GLY A 347 -20.30 -10.12 12.54
C GLY A 347 -20.02 -11.54 12.05
N VAL A 348 -18.76 -11.98 12.05
CA VAL A 348 -18.42 -13.34 11.59
C VAL A 348 -18.96 -14.40 12.53
N GLU A 349 -18.91 -14.17 13.85
CA GLU A 349 -19.47 -15.05 14.87
C GLU A 349 -20.97 -15.26 14.64
N PHE A 350 -21.70 -14.18 14.37
CA PHE A 350 -23.13 -14.22 14.07
C PHE A 350 -23.43 -15.03 12.80
N LEU A 351 -22.67 -14.83 11.73
CA LEU A 351 -22.86 -15.58 10.48
C LEU A 351 -22.58 -17.07 10.69
N ILE A 352 -21.49 -17.43 11.38
CA ILE A 352 -21.14 -18.83 11.68
C ILE A 352 -22.22 -19.52 12.53
N THR A 353 -22.78 -18.82 13.51
CA THR A 353 -23.63 -19.44 14.54
C THR A 353 -25.12 -19.38 14.23
N GLN A 354 -25.61 -18.32 13.56
CA GLN A 354 -27.04 -18.04 13.45
C GLN A 354 -27.58 -18.17 12.03
N VAL A 355 -26.76 -17.92 11.00
CA VAL A 355 -27.28 -17.73 9.64
C VAL A 355 -26.91 -18.92 8.74
N PRO A 356 -27.89 -19.73 8.31
CA PRO A 356 -27.62 -20.88 7.45
C PRO A 356 -27.11 -20.44 6.07
N LYS A 357 -26.30 -21.31 5.45
CA LYS A 357 -25.72 -21.09 4.11
C LYS A 357 -24.86 -19.83 4.00
N THR A 358 -24.24 -19.39 5.10
CA THR A 358 -23.33 -18.24 5.07
C THR A 358 -21.86 -18.58 5.13
N ILE A 359 -21.51 -19.80 5.52
CA ILE A 359 -20.15 -20.30 5.54
C ILE A 359 -20.09 -21.47 4.56
N PHE A 360 -19.10 -21.50 3.67
CA PHE A 360 -18.89 -22.63 2.78
C PHE A 360 -17.40 -22.99 2.66
N THR A 361 -17.14 -24.23 2.26
CA THR A 361 -15.81 -24.68 1.83
C THR A 361 -15.82 -25.00 0.34
N TYR A 362 -14.65 -24.91 -0.27
CA TYR A 362 -14.43 -25.30 -1.66
C TYR A 362 -13.90 -26.74 -1.75
N SER A 363 -14.32 -27.47 -2.78
CA SER A 363 -13.78 -28.76 -3.22
C SER A 363 -13.86 -28.84 -4.74
N GLU A 364 -13.08 -29.73 -5.36
CA GLU A 364 -13.13 -29.92 -6.82
C GLU A 364 -14.48 -30.44 -7.31
N ASP A 365 -15.16 -31.29 -6.54
CA ASP A 365 -16.46 -31.87 -6.91
C ASP A 365 -17.62 -30.90 -6.71
N THR A 366 -17.57 -30.09 -5.65
CA THR A 366 -18.63 -29.14 -5.29
C THR A 366 -18.02 -27.79 -4.94
N PHE A 367 -18.37 -26.77 -5.72
CA PHE A 367 -17.82 -25.43 -5.57
C PHE A 367 -18.17 -24.79 -4.20
N ARG A 368 -19.44 -24.90 -3.77
CA ARG A 368 -19.90 -24.42 -2.46
C ARG A 368 -20.49 -25.54 -1.63
N ASN A 369 -19.69 -26.08 -0.71
CA ASN A 369 -20.18 -26.94 0.35
C ASN A 369 -20.56 -26.09 1.57
N TYR A 370 -21.82 -25.69 1.64
CA TYR A 370 -22.30 -24.87 2.75
C TYR A 370 -22.27 -25.62 4.07
N ALA A 371 -21.60 -25.05 5.06
CA ALA A 371 -21.61 -25.53 6.43
C ALA A 371 -22.94 -25.16 7.09
N LEU A 372 -23.46 -26.08 7.92
CA LEU A 372 -24.57 -25.77 8.82
C LEU A 372 -24.10 -24.80 9.91
N PRO A 373 -24.99 -23.92 10.41
CA PRO A 373 -24.69 -23.10 11.58
C PRO A 373 -24.22 -23.97 12.75
N ARG A 374 -23.14 -23.56 13.41
CA ARG A 374 -22.50 -24.34 14.47
C ARG A 374 -21.74 -23.45 15.43
N THR A 375 -21.42 -23.99 16.60
CA THR A 375 -20.45 -23.36 17.50
C THR A 375 -19.08 -23.31 16.79
N PRO A 376 -18.43 -22.13 16.70
CA PRO A 376 -17.11 -22.03 16.10
C PRO A 376 -16.10 -22.83 16.93
N THR A 377 -15.09 -23.38 16.25
CA THR A 377 -13.96 -24.00 16.92
C THR A 377 -12.85 -22.97 17.07
N TYR A 378 -12.64 -22.50 18.29
CA TYR A 378 -11.57 -21.57 18.63
C TYR A 378 -10.22 -22.27 18.87
N PRO A 379 -9.08 -21.57 18.69
CA PRO A 379 -8.99 -20.29 18.00
C PRO A 379 -9.18 -20.46 16.49
N TYR A 380 -9.70 -19.43 15.83
CA TYR A 380 -9.73 -19.35 14.36
C TYR A 380 -9.17 -18.03 13.85
N LEU A 381 -8.74 -18.06 12.59
CA LEU A 381 -8.19 -16.90 11.90
C LEU A 381 -9.28 -16.33 11.00
N LEU A 382 -9.52 -15.02 11.06
CA LEU A 382 -10.27 -14.28 10.05
C LEU A 382 -9.28 -13.46 9.21
N ALA A 383 -9.17 -13.81 7.94
CA ALA A 383 -8.45 -13.07 6.91
C ALA A 383 -9.45 -12.19 6.15
N ASN A 384 -9.57 -10.93 6.54
CA ASN A 384 -10.51 -10.00 5.93
C ASN A 384 -9.82 -9.22 4.78
N VAL A 385 -10.25 -9.48 3.55
CA VAL A 385 -9.68 -8.96 2.30
C VAL A 385 -10.48 -7.76 1.81
N GLY A 386 -10.06 -6.56 2.23
CA GLY A 386 -10.57 -5.28 1.72
C GLY A 386 -9.56 -4.60 0.79
N SER A 387 -9.45 -3.26 0.87
CA SER A 387 -8.43 -2.50 0.13
C SER A 387 -7.00 -3.00 0.47
N GLY A 388 -6.77 -3.29 1.74
CA GLY A 388 -5.67 -4.13 2.23
C GLY A 388 -6.24 -5.38 2.92
N VAL A 389 -5.40 -6.16 3.60
CA VAL A 389 -5.83 -7.39 4.30
C VAL A 389 -5.47 -7.31 5.78
N SER A 390 -6.44 -7.66 6.63
CA SER A 390 -6.24 -7.81 8.08
C SER A 390 -6.34 -9.27 8.48
N PHE A 391 -5.38 -9.75 9.28
CA PHE A 391 -5.40 -11.08 9.87
C PHE A 391 -5.76 -10.97 11.35
N LEU A 392 -6.98 -11.41 11.69
CA LEU A 392 -7.52 -11.34 13.04
C LEU A 392 -7.54 -12.73 13.65
N LYS A 393 -6.94 -12.89 14.83
CA LYS A 393 -7.05 -14.08 15.65
C LYS A 393 -8.24 -13.92 16.59
N ILE A 394 -9.21 -14.82 16.48
CA ILE A 394 -10.34 -14.90 17.38
C ILE A 394 -10.08 -16.08 18.31
N SER A 395 -9.78 -15.78 19.57
CA SER A 395 -9.40 -16.77 20.57
C SER A 395 -10.60 -17.36 21.31
N ASP A 396 -11.66 -16.58 21.43
CA ASP A 396 -12.97 -16.92 21.99
C ASP A 396 -13.98 -15.86 21.55
N LYS A 397 -15.21 -15.89 22.10
CA LYS A 397 -16.32 -15.00 21.74
C LYS A 397 -16.02 -13.51 21.97
N ASP A 398 -15.18 -13.20 22.95
CA ASP A 398 -14.95 -11.83 23.42
C ASP A 398 -13.52 -11.33 23.09
N THR A 399 -12.62 -12.23 22.68
CA THR A 399 -11.21 -11.93 22.45
C THR A 399 -10.84 -11.98 20.96
N CYS A 400 -10.66 -10.80 20.37
CA CYS A 400 -10.16 -10.59 19.02
C CYS A 400 -8.84 -9.79 19.04
N GLU A 401 -7.83 -10.24 18.31
CA GLU A 401 -6.53 -9.58 18.17
C GLU A 401 -6.13 -9.47 16.70
N GLN A 402 -5.67 -8.30 16.26
CA GLN A 402 -5.02 -8.18 14.95
C GLN A 402 -3.57 -8.67 15.04
N ILE A 403 -3.33 -9.85 14.49
CA ILE A 403 -2.01 -10.50 14.53
C ILE A 403 -1.16 -10.21 13.30
N GLY A 404 -1.71 -9.51 12.31
CA GLY A 404 -0.97 -9.07 11.13
C GLY A 404 -1.84 -8.40 10.07
N GLY A 405 -1.19 -8.08 8.96
CA GLY A 405 -1.85 -7.55 7.78
C GLY A 405 -0.89 -7.39 6.59
N THR A 406 -1.47 -7.12 5.42
CA THR A 406 -0.70 -6.74 4.22
C THR A 406 -1.42 -5.61 3.50
N HIS A 407 -0.64 -4.69 2.92
CA HIS A 407 -1.16 -3.63 2.05
C HIS A 407 -1.49 -4.17 0.65
N LEU A 408 -1.04 -5.37 0.29
CA LEU A 408 -1.32 -6.06 -0.97
C LEU A 408 -2.69 -6.76 -0.91
N GLY A 409 -3.75 -5.95 -0.98
CA GLY A 409 -5.13 -6.42 -0.98
C GLY A 409 -5.85 -6.16 -2.29
N GLY A 410 -7.18 -6.11 -2.24
CA GLY A 410 -7.99 -5.83 -3.41
C GLY A 410 -7.84 -4.40 -3.95
N GLY A 411 -7.45 -3.45 -3.10
CA GLY A 411 -7.12 -2.09 -3.53
C GLY A 411 -5.88 -2.05 -4.43
N THR A 412 -4.86 -2.85 -4.10
CA THR A 412 -3.67 -3.02 -4.95
C THR A 412 -4.02 -3.69 -6.26
N LEU A 413 -4.83 -4.76 -6.22
CA LEU A 413 -5.31 -5.44 -7.42
C LEU A 413 -6.03 -4.47 -8.36
N THR A 414 -7.02 -3.75 -7.83
CA THR A 414 -7.82 -2.78 -8.59
C THR A 414 -6.95 -1.66 -9.16
N GLY A 415 -6.07 -1.09 -8.33
CA GLY A 415 -5.17 -0.02 -8.75
C GLY A 415 -4.23 -0.44 -9.88
N LEU A 416 -3.56 -1.59 -9.74
CA LEU A 416 -2.66 -2.10 -10.77
C LEU A 416 -3.40 -2.43 -12.07
N LEU A 417 -4.55 -3.10 -11.99
CA LEU A 417 -5.33 -3.44 -13.18
C LEU A 417 -5.88 -2.19 -13.88
N SER A 418 -6.29 -1.17 -13.13
CA SER A 418 -6.75 0.10 -13.72
C SER A 418 -5.66 0.83 -14.52
N VAL A 419 -4.39 0.64 -14.16
CA VAL A 419 -3.24 1.22 -14.87
C VAL A 419 -2.81 0.34 -16.05
N LEU A 420 -2.90 -0.98 -15.90
CA LEU A 420 -2.34 -1.94 -16.86
C LEU A 420 -3.34 -2.41 -17.93
N THR A 421 -4.61 -2.09 -17.79
CA THR A 421 -5.67 -2.48 -18.73
C THR A 421 -6.43 -1.24 -19.20
N LYS A 422 -7.08 -1.29 -20.36
CA LYS A 422 -7.81 -0.14 -20.95
C LYS A 422 -9.14 0.19 -20.25
N SER A 423 -9.25 -0.21 -18.97
CA SER A 423 -10.33 0.00 -18.00
C SER A 423 -11.64 -0.75 -18.23
N LEU A 424 -11.94 -1.62 -17.27
CA LEU A 424 -13.24 -2.24 -16.99
C LEU A 424 -13.41 -2.35 -15.45
N GLY A 425 -14.64 -2.41 -14.93
CA GLY A 425 -14.88 -2.49 -13.48
C GLY A 425 -14.25 -3.74 -12.85
N ILE A 426 -14.04 -3.74 -11.52
CA ILE A 426 -13.36 -4.85 -10.81
C ILE A 426 -14.02 -6.21 -11.09
N ASP A 427 -15.35 -6.27 -11.17
CA ASP A 427 -16.07 -7.53 -11.44
C ASP A 427 -15.74 -8.06 -12.84
N GLU A 428 -15.68 -7.18 -13.83
CA GLU A 428 -15.32 -7.56 -15.20
C GLU A 428 -13.84 -7.97 -15.32
N MET A 429 -12.95 -7.32 -14.57
CA MET A 429 -11.55 -7.73 -14.50
C MET A 429 -11.37 -9.12 -13.87
N LEU A 430 -12.16 -9.44 -12.85
CA LEU A 430 -12.16 -10.75 -12.22
C LEU A 430 -12.77 -11.82 -13.14
N ASP A 431 -13.82 -11.48 -13.90
CA ASP A 431 -14.39 -12.34 -14.95
C ASP A 431 -13.39 -12.60 -16.10
N LEU A 432 -12.63 -11.59 -16.49
CA LEU A 432 -11.56 -11.71 -17.48
C LEU A 432 -10.43 -12.62 -16.98
N ALA A 433 -10.08 -12.52 -15.68
CA ALA A 433 -9.09 -13.39 -15.08
C ALA A 433 -9.46 -14.87 -15.24
N GLU A 434 -10.74 -15.26 -15.16
CA GLU A 434 -11.17 -16.65 -15.35
C GLU A 434 -10.78 -17.22 -16.71
N ARG A 435 -10.75 -16.38 -17.76
CA ARG A 435 -10.45 -16.76 -19.14
C ARG A 435 -8.98 -16.56 -19.53
N GLY A 436 -8.20 -15.93 -18.66
CA GLY A 436 -6.79 -15.65 -18.88
C GLY A 436 -5.87 -16.85 -18.69
N ASN A 437 -4.66 -16.73 -19.22
CA ASN A 437 -3.56 -17.65 -19.08
C ASN A 437 -2.33 -16.92 -18.50
N ASN A 438 -2.14 -17.02 -17.18
CA ASN A 438 -1.01 -16.41 -16.51
C ASN A 438 0.34 -16.97 -16.98
N GLY A 439 0.41 -18.17 -17.56
CA GLY A 439 1.67 -18.79 -18.00
C GLY A 439 2.39 -18.02 -19.11
N LYS A 440 1.74 -17.05 -19.77
CA LYS A 440 2.39 -16.13 -20.71
C LYS A 440 3.03 -14.91 -20.04
N VAL A 441 2.56 -14.56 -18.84
CA VAL A 441 2.96 -13.37 -18.08
C VAL A 441 3.94 -13.74 -16.96
N ASP A 442 3.64 -14.83 -16.25
CA ASP A 442 4.40 -15.33 -15.13
C ASP A 442 5.53 -16.26 -15.56
N LYS A 443 6.65 -16.21 -14.83
CA LYS A 443 7.68 -17.23 -14.89
C LYS A 443 7.28 -18.38 -13.97
N LEU A 444 7.09 -19.57 -14.54
CA LEU A 444 6.76 -20.79 -13.82
C LEU A 444 8.02 -21.60 -13.47
N ILE A 445 7.90 -22.51 -12.52
CA ILE A 445 8.98 -23.46 -12.15
C ILE A 445 9.44 -24.28 -13.37
N GLY A 446 8.49 -24.70 -14.22
CA GLY A 446 8.79 -25.40 -15.46
C GLY A 446 9.60 -24.57 -16.47
N ASP A 447 9.48 -23.25 -16.45
CA ASP A 447 10.29 -22.36 -17.31
C ASP A 447 11.75 -22.21 -16.84
N ILE A 448 12.04 -22.65 -15.61
CA ILE A 448 13.39 -22.59 -15.00
C ILE A 448 14.04 -23.97 -15.05
N TYR A 449 13.29 -25.02 -14.68
CA TYR A 449 13.83 -26.37 -14.48
C TYR A 449 13.37 -27.40 -15.53
N GLY A 450 12.45 -27.04 -16.44
CA GLY A 450 11.88 -27.93 -17.47
C GLY A 450 10.96 -29.04 -16.95
N THR A 451 11.01 -29.34 -15.66
CA THR A 451 10.29 -30.44 -14.99
C THR A 451 9.80 -29.98 -13.60
N ASP A 452 9.10 -30.87 -12.88
CA ASP A 452 8.78 -30.63 -11.47
C ASP A 452 10.07 -30.54 -10.65
N TYR A 453 10.13 -29.59 -9.72
CA TYR A 453 11.27 -29.42 -8.83
C TYR A 453 11.05 -30.24 -7.55
N ASN A 454 11.33 -31.54 -7.66
CA ASN A 454 11.06 -32.54 -6.62
C ASN A 454 11.83 -32.33 -5.31
N GLY A 455 12.98 -31.63 -5.33
CA GLY A 455 13.82 -31.40 -4.14
C GLY A 455 13.10 -30.63 -3.03
N ILE A 456 12.12 -29.79 -3.37
CA ILE A 456 11.27 -29.05 -2.42
C ILE A 456 9.78 -29.23 -2.69
N GLY A 457 9.41 -30.21 -3.54
CA GLY A 457 8.02 -30.56 -3.83
C GLY A 457 7.24 -29.54 -4.67
N MET A 458 7.90 -28.75 -5.53
CA MET A 458 7.23 -27.76 -6.37
C MET A 458 6.85 -28.33 -7.74
N LYS A 459 5.57 -28.21 -8.12
CA LYS A 459 5.09 -28.58 -9.47
C LYS A 459 5.61 -27.61 -10.53
N LYS A 460 5.83 -28.09 -11.76
CA LYS A 460 6.26 -27.28 -12.91
C LYS A 460 5.28 -26.14 -13.26
N THR A 461 4.02 -26.28 -12.89
CA THR A 461 2.96 -25.27 -13.10
C THR A 461 2.93 -24.21 -12.00
N ALA A 462 3.70 -24.37 -10.92
CA ALA A 462 3.76 -23.38 -9.85
C ALA A 462 4.44 -22.10 -10.36
N ILE A 463 3.94 -20.95 -9.92
CA ILE A 463 4.52 -19.65 -10.24
C ILE A 463 5.80 -19.48 -9.44
N ALA A 464 6.90 -19.20 -10.13
CA ALA A 464 8.18 -18.88 -9.52
C ALA A 464 8.35 -17.36 -9.37
N SER A 465 7.91 -16.60 -10.37
CA SER A 465 7.94 -15.13 -10.37
C SER A 465 6.76 -14.57 -11.15
N SER A 466 5.82 -13.93 -10.45
CA SER A 466 4.70 -13.21 -11.08
C SER A 466 5.22 -12.10 -11.98
N PHE A 467 4.65 -11.95 -13.18
CA PHE A 467 5.11 -11.00 -14.22
C PHE A 467 6.55 -11.21 -14.73
N GLY A 468 7.24 -12.29 -14.33
CA GLY A 468 8.64 -12.51 -14.65
C GLY A 468 8.95 -12.64 -16.15
N LYS A 469 7.98 -13.01 -17.00
CA LYS A 469 8.19 -13.11 -18.45
C LYS A 469 8.13 -11.76 -19.15
N VAL A 470 7.34 -10.81 -18.63
CA VAL A 470 7.18 -9.47 -19.23
C VAL A 470 8.52 -8.75 -19.35
N PHE A 471 9.36 -8.83 -18.31
CA PHE A 471 10.70 -8.26 -18.34
C PHE A 471 11.64 -8.98 -19.33
N SER A 472 11.53 -10.31 -19.42
CA SER A 472 12.37 -11.12 -20.31
C SER A 472 12.06 -10.86 -21.79
N MET A 473 10.76 -10.74 -22.14
CA MET A 473 10.30 -10.41 -23.48
C MET A 473 10.89 -9.07 -23.96
N ARG A 474 10.85 -8.05 -23.11
CA ARG A 474 11.45 -6.73 -23.41
C ARG A 474 12.95 -6.81 -23.67
N SER A 475 13.69 -7.57 -22.86
CA SER A 475 15.13 -7.74 -23.04
C SER A 475 15.48 -8.50 -24.33
N GLU A 476 14.67 -9.48 -24.73
CA GLU A 476 14.83 -10.24 -25.98
C GLU A 476 14.49 -9.39 -27.22
N GLU A 477 13.47 -8.53 -27.14
CA GLU A 477 13.13 -7.56 -28.19
C GLU A 477 14.20 -6.49 -28.35
N GLU A 478 14.73 -5.94 -27.26
CA GLU A 478 15.86 -5.01 -27.29
C GLU A 478 17.10 -5.66 -27.95
N ALA A 479 17.34 -6.96 -27.70
CA ALA A 479 18.42 -7.72 -28.33
C ALA A 479 18.18 -8.01 -29.83
N ARG A 480 16.93 -8.21 -30.26
CA ARG A 480 16.56 -8.41 -31.68
C ARG A 480 16.53 -7.08 -32.47
N GLY A 481 16.06 -6.00 -31.84
CA GLY A 481 16.00 -4.66 -32.40
C GLY A 481 17.37 -4.02 -32.63
N ALA A 482 18.40 -4.44 -31.90
CA ALA A 482 19.79 -4.03 -32.14
C ALA A 482 20.37 -4.43 -33.51
N GLN A 483 19.67 -5.25 -34.31
CA GLN A 483 20.02 -5.57 -35.70
C GLN A 483 19.27 -4.74 -36.76
N SER A 484 18.34 -3.86 -36.35
CA SER A 484 17.59 -2.96 -37.24
C SER A 484 17.88 -1.50 -36.89
N ASN A 485 18.35 -0.72 -37.87
CA ASN A 485 18.66 0.72 -37.73
C ASN A 485 17.38 1.60 -37.69
N THR A 486 16.51 1.36 -36.72
CA THR A 486 15.34 2.22 -36.46
C THR A 486 15.28 2.55 -34.96
N ASN A 487 15.21 3.84 -34.64
CA ASN A 487 15.14 4.38 -33.27
C ASN A 487 14.09 3.63 -32.42
N PRO A 488 14.45 3.06 -31.26
CA PRO A 488 13.50 2.45 -30.36
C PRO A 488 12.94 3.52 -29.43
N ASP A 489 12.00 4.32 -29.92
CA ASP A 489 10.98 4.88 -29.01
C ASP A 489 10.05 3.72 -28.63
N LEU A 490 10.51 2.89 -27.70
CA LEU A 490 9.69 1.87 -27.04
C LEU A 490 8.70 2.61 -26.14
N SER A 491 7.63 3.11 -26.75
CA SER A 491 6.42 3.41 -26.01
C SER A 491 5.93 2.11 -25.35
N ILE A 492 5.12 2.19 -24.31
CA ILE A 492 4.43 1.05 -23.67
C ILE A 492 3.37 0.47 -24.64
N SER A 493 3.64 0.47 -25.95
CA SER A 493 2.76 0.00 -27.00
C SER A 493 2.89 -1.48 -27.24
N ASP A 494 4.05 -2.10 -27.04
CA ASP A 494 4.26 -3.52 -27.39
C ASP A 494 3.88 -4.46 -26.24
N ALA A 495 3.74 -3.92 -25.01
CA ALA A 495 2.99 -4.56 -23.94
C ALA A 495 1.48 -4.69 -24.27
N ASN A 496 0.96 -4.04 -25.32
CA ASN A 496 -0.42 -4.26 -25.80
C ASN A 496 -0.63 -5.63 -26.45
N ASP A 497 0.41 -6.40 -26.77
CA ASP A 497 0.24 -7.73 -27.37
C ASP A 497 -0.05 -8.82 -26.31
N ILE A 498 0.15 -8.53 -25.01
CA ILE A 498 -0.28 -9.43 -23.95
C ILE A 498 -1.79 -9.23 -23.74
N PRO A 499 -2.63 -10.29 -23.89
CA PRO A 499 -4.05 -10.18 -23.64
C PRO A 499 -4.35 -9.69 -22.22
N GLU A 500 -5.25 -8.72 -22.06
CA GLU A 500 -5.63 -8.18 -20.75
C GLU A 500 -6.10 -9.28 -19.79
N ALA A 501 -6.82 -10.30 -20.30
CA ALA A 501 -7.21 -11.47 -19.52
C ALA A 501 -6.01 -12.19 -18.88
N ASP A 502 -4.87 -12.29 -19.58
CA ASP A 502 -3.65 -12.94 -19.08
C ASP A 502 -3.01 -12.10 -17.96
N VAL A 503 -3.04 -10.77 -18.08
CA VAL A 503 -2.62 -9.79 -17.05
C VAL A 503 -3.52 -9.88 -15.82
N CYS A 504 -4.85 -9.88 -16.01
CA CYS A 504 -5.84 -10.07 -14.95
C CYS A 504 -5.59 -11.37 -14.19
N ARG A 505 -5.43 -12.49 -14.91
CA ARG A 505 -5.19 -13.81 -14.31
C ARG A 505 -3.89 -13.87 -13.52
N SER A 506 -2.81 -13.29 -14.03
CA SER A 506 -1.53 -13.20 -13.32
C SER A 506 -1.65 -12.38 -12.02
N LEU A 507 -2.27 -11.19 -12.05
CA LEU A 507 -2.40 -10.35 -10.86
C LEU A 507 -3.32 -10.94 -9.79
N VAL A 508 -4.44 -11.55 -10.19
CA VAL A 508 -5.30 -12.31 -9.26
C VAL A 508 -4.48 -13.40 -8.57
N PHE A 509 -3.71 -14.19 -9.32
CA PHE A 509 -2.83 -15.20 -8.73
C PHE A 509 -1.74 -14.60 -7.84
N ALA A 510 -1.09 -13.51 -8.24
CA ALA A 510 -0.05 -12.87 -7.44
C ALA A 510 -0.58 -12.41 -6.08
N ILE A 511 -1.70 -11.69 -6.06
CA ILE A 511 -2.29 -11.14 -4.84
C ILE A 511 -2.88 -12.25 -3.96
N PHE A 512 -3.74 -13.11 -4.49
CA PHE A 512 -4.43 -14.09 -3.65
C PHE A 512 -3.54 -15.28 -3.23
N ASN A 513 -2.52 -15.66 -4.01
CA ASN A 513 -1.53 -16.62 -3.51
C ASN A 513 -0.70 -16.02 -2.36
N ASN A 514 -0.34 -14.73 -2.44
CA ASN A 514 0.37 -14.05 -1.35
C ASN A 514 -0.49 -13.99 -0.09
N ILE A 515 -1.78 -13.64 -0.22
CA ILE A 515 -2.74 -13.65 0.90
C ILE A 515 -2.86 -15.05 1.51
N GLY A 516 -3.03 -16.09 0.69
CA GLY A 516 -3.12 -17.47 1.16
C GLY A 516 -1.85 -17.95 1.88
N GLN A 517 -0.67 -17.54 1.40
CA GLN A 517 0.60 -17.83 2.06
C GLN A 517 0.73 -17.14 3.41
N LEU A 518 0.39 -15.84 3.49
CA LEU A 518 0.40 -15.09 4.74
C LEU A 518 -0.61 -15.63 5.75
N ALA A 519 -1.81 -16.00 5.29
CA ALA A 519 -2.81 -16.66 6.11
C ALA A 519 -2.28 -17.98 6.69
N ASN A 520 -1.56 -18.78 5.89
CA ASN A 520 -0.90 -19.99 6.38
C ASN A 520 0.14 -19.67 7.45
N LEU A 521 1.06 -18.72 7.19
CA LEU A 521 2.12 -18.34 8.12
C LEU A 521 1.58 -17.84 9.46
N HIS A 522 0.58 -16.95 9.44
CA HIS A 522 -0.10 -16.49 10.64
C HIS A 522 -0.84 -17.64 11.35
N SER A 523 -1.54 -18.50 10.60
CA SER A 523 -2.23 -19.64 11.22
C SER A 523 -1.25 -20.63 11.87
N GLU A 524 -0.05 -20.79 11.31
CA GLU A 524 0.99 -21.67 11.85
C GLU A 524 1.62 -21.08 13.11
N LEU A 525 2.01 -19.80 13.05
CA LEU A 525 2.60 -19.08 14.19
C LEU A 525 1.70 -19.11 15.43
N HIS A 526 0.38 -19.08 15.23
CA HIS A 526 -0.60 -19.02 16.30
C HIS A 526 -1.33 -20.36 16.57
N ASN A 527 -0.87 -21.48 16.01
CA ASN A 527 -1.45 -22.81 16.18
C ASN A 527 -2.96 -22.90 15.82
N ILE A 528 -3.37 -22.18 14.79
CA ILE A 528 -4.75 -22.12 14.31
C ILE A 528 -4.92 -23.11 13.16
N THR A 529 -6.05 -23.83 13.14
CA THR A 529 -6.39 -24.80 12.07
C THR A 529 -7.41 -24.25 11.08
N ASN A 530 -8.39 -23.49 11.57
CA ASN A 530 -9.49 -22.98 10.76
C ASN A 530 -9.21 -21.53 10.33
N VAL A 531 -9.25 -21.27 9.03
CA VAL A 531 -9.05 -19.95 8.43
C VAL A 531 -10.31 -19.55 7.68
N TYR A 532 -10.93 -18.46 8.09
CA TYR A 532 -12.09 -17.84 7.45
C TYR A 532 -11.62 -16.68 6.58
N PHE A 533 -11.92 -16.72 5.29
CA PHE A 533 -11.69 -15.62 4.37
C PHE A 533 -13.00 -14.85 4.17
N ALA A 534 -12.92 -13.52 4.31
CA ALA A 534 -14.02 -12.58 4.13
C ALA A 534 -13.53 -11.31 3.39
N GLY A 535 -14.42 -10.34 3.19
CA GLY A 535 -14.16 -9.08 2.49
C GLY A 535 -14.52 -9.12 0.99
N PRO A 536 -14.89 -7.98 0.39
CA PRO A 536 -15.66 -7.87 -0.85
C PRO A 536 -15.01 -8.45 -2.12
N PHE A 537 -13.70 -8.72 -2.08
CA PHE A 537 -12.94 -9.23 -3.23
C PHE A 537 -13.04 -10.75 -3.38
N ILE A 538 -13.71 -11.43 -2.46
CA ILE A 538 -14.01 -12.87 -2.53
C ILE A 538 -15.37 -13.09 -3.24
N ARG A 539 -16.20 -12.04 -3.32
CA ARG A 539 -17.64 -12.10 -3.54
C ARG A 539 -17.96 -12.67 -4.90
N GLY A 540 -18.48 -13.90 -4.94
CA GLY A 540 -18.99 -14.48 -6.19
C GLY A 540 -17.91 -14.84 -7.22
N HIS A 541 -16.64 -14.55 -6.92
CA HIS A 541 -15.52 -14.73 -7.82
C HIS A 541 -14.87 -16.09 -7.58
N ASN A 542 -15.26 -17.05 -8.42
CA ASN A 542 -14.93 -18.46 -8.20
C ASN A 542 -13.42 -18.70 -8.23
N GLN A 543 -12.73 -18.00 -9.13
CA GLN A 543 -11.28 -18.06 -9.25
C GLN A 543 -10.55 -17.59 -7.98
N THR A 544 -11.04 -16.56 -7.31
CA THR A 544 -10.45 -16.05 -6.06
C THR A 544 -10.55 -17.08 -4.94
N VAL A 545 -11.74 -17.64 -4.74
CA VAL A 545 -12.02 -18.70 -3.75
C VAL A 545 -11.11 -19.91 -3.99
N GLN A 546 -11.03 -20.37 -5.24
CA GLN A 546 -10.16 -21.48 -5.64
C GLN A 546 -8.69 -21.19 -5.33
N THR A 547 -8.22 -19.99 -5.69
CA THR A 547 -6.82 -19.59 -5.49
C THR A 547 -6.47 -19.57 -4.01
N LEU A 548 -7.30 -18.95 -3.17
CA LEU A 548 -7.10 -18.92 -1.72
C LEU A 548 -7.13 -20.31 -1.09
N HIS A 549 -8.08 -21.16 -1.51
CA HIS A 549 -8.17 -22.54 -1.03
C HIS A 549 -6.91 -23.34 -1.40
N ILE A 550 -6.52 -23.32 -2.67
CA ILE A 550 -5.36 -24.05 -3.19
C ILE A 550 -4.08 -23.56 -2.51
N ALA A 551 -3.90 -22.24 -2.38
CA ALA A 551 -2.74 -21.64 -1.73
C ALA A 551 -2.64 -22.09 -0.27
N LEU A 552 -3.71 -21.94 0.53
CA LEU A 552 -3.70 -22.35 1.92
C LEU A 552 -3.45 -23.86 2.06
N ASN A 553 -4.12 -24.69 1.27
CA ASN A 553 -3.97 -26.14 1.29
C ASN A 553 -2.54 -26.56 0.91
N TYR A 554 -1.95 -25.92 -0.11
CA TYR A 554 -0.58 -26.17 -0.56
C TYR A 554 0.45 -25.82 0.52
N TYR A 555 0.42 -24.60 1.05
CA TYR A 555 1.40 -24.15 2.04
C TYR A 555 1.26 -24.86 3.39
N SER A 556 0.04 -25.29 3.75
CA SER A 556 -0.21 -26.06 4.97
C SER A 556 -0.02 -27.56 4.82
N LYS A 557 0.25 -28.08 3.61
CA LYS A 557 0.23 -29.52 3.32
C LYS A 557 -1.09 -30.19 3.75
N GLY A 558 -2.21 -29.49 3.57
CA GLY A 558 -3.56 -29.94 3.92
C GLY A 558 -3.90 -29.93 5.41
N GLN A 559 -3.05 -29.35 6.27
CA GLN A 559 -3.31 -29.27 7.70
C GLN A 559 -4.31 -28.17 8.09
N LYS A 560 -4.45 -27.13 7.26
CA LYS A 560 -5.36 -26.00 7.53
C LYS A 560 -6.63 -26.11 6.68
N ARG A 561 -7.74 -25.60 7.20
CA ARG A 561 -9.05 -25.59 6.51
C ARG A 561 -9.47 -24.17 6.16
N ALA A 562 -9.71 -23.94 4.87
CA ALA A 562 -10.27 -22.68 4.36
C ALA A 562 -11.81 -22.71 4.44
N TYR A 563 -12.38 -21.66 5.02
CA TYR A 563 -13.80 -21.36 5.01
C TYR A 563 -14.00 -19.99 4.35
N PHE A 564 -15.11 -19.83 3.64
CA PHE A 564 -15.46 -18.60 2.95
C PHE A 564 -16.80 -18.09 3.48
N VAL A 565 -16.85 -16.79 3.79
CA VAL A 565 -18.01 -16.13 4.37
C VAL A 565 -18.82 -15.45 3.28
N THR A 566 -20.12 -15.72 3.15
CA THR A 566 -21.04 -14.97 2.29
C THR A 566 -21.54 -13.71 3.02
N HIS A 567 -21.96 -12.66 2.31
CA HIS A 567 -22.21 -11.32 2.90
C HIS A 567 -20.96 -10.68 3.52
N GLU A 568 -19.81 -11.13 3.02
CA GLU A 568 -18.44 -10.70 3.29
C GLU A 568 -18.18 -9.20 3.24
N ASP A 569 -18.95 -8.44 2.44
CA ASP A 569 -18.75 -7.00 2.26
C ASP A 569 -19.41 -6.14 3.35
N SER A 570 -20.16 -6.78 4.25
CA SER A 570 -20.98 -6.11 5.27
C SER A 570 -20.68 -6.61 6.68
N LEU A 571 -19.58 -7.35 6.87
CA LEU A 571 -19.22 -8.01 8.14
C LEU A 571 -19.18 -7.04 9.32
N SER A 572 -18.42 -5.95 9.21
CA SER A 572 -18.32 -4.95 10.28
C SER A 572 -19.64 -4.20 10.46
N ALA A 573 -20.41 -3.94 9.39
CA ALA A 573 -21.72 -3.29 9.51
C ALA A 573 -22.75 -4.17 10.24
N ILE A 574 -22.71 -5.50 10.01
CA ILE A 574 -23.50 -6.48 10.77
C ILE A 574 -23.08 -6.46 12.24
N GLY A 575 -21.77 -6.51 12.52
CA GLY A 575 -21.28 -6.44 13.90
C GLY A 575 -21.66 -5.14 14.62
N ALA A 576 -21.57 -4.01 13.92
CA ALA A 576 -22.04 -2.72 14.42
C ALA A 576 -23.53 -2.77 14.77
N PHE A 577 -24.36 -3.30 13.87
CA PHE A 577 -25.80 -3.47 14.12
C PHE A 577 -26.07 -4.36 15.35
N LEU A 578 -25.33 -5.44 15.52
CA LEU A 578 -25.49 -6.39 16.63
C LEU A 578 -25.02 -5.83 17.98
N LYS A 579 -24.13 -4.85 17.98
CA LYS A 579 -23.65 -4.19 19.20
C LYS A 579 -24.64 -3.16 19.76
N ILE A 580 -25.71 -2.79 19.04
CA ILE A 580 -26.77 -1.85 19.46
C ILE A 580 -27.67 -2.46 20.53
#